data_AF-A0AAW7DPQ0-F1
#
_entry.id   AF-A0AAW7DPQ0-F1
#
_cell.length_a   1.000
_cell.length_b   1.000
_cell.length_c   1.000
_cell.angle_alpha   90.00
_cell.angle_beta   90.00
_cell.angle_gamma   90.00
#
_symmetry.space_group_name_H-M   'P 1'
#
loop_
_entity.id
_entity.type
_entity.pdbx_description
1 polymer ?
#
loop_
_entity_poly.entity_id
_entity_poly.type
_entity_poly.pdbx_seq_one_letter_code
_entity_poly.pdbx_strand_id
1 'polypeptide(L)'
;MDRYSPEYGPSKSMIVAEQASKKALAQQLCTIGEKQPGYEVGLADAYDSGASRALKKVRNLMRLGVHVQAAVAYGITSKGPWRSSKTPGINQALSNAYLKSQGLYALRDGWIKLHHS
;
A
#
# COMPACT_ATOMS: atom_id res chain seq x y z
N MET A 1 -51.71 11.92 -20.91
CA MET A 1 -50.44 12.56 -21.32
C MET A 1 -49.93 13.33 -20.12
N ASP A 2 -49.05 12.71 -19.33
CA ASP A 2 -48.57 13.27 -18.08
C ASP A 2 -47.51 14.35 -18.32
N ARG A 3 -47.66 15.45 -17.57
CA ARG A 3 -46.86 16.67 -17.59
C ARG A 3 -45.55 16.43 -16.83
N TYR A 4 -44.40 16.61 -17.46
CA TYR A 4 -43.10 16.69 -16.77
C TYR A 4 -42.94 18.09 -16.15
N SER A 5 -42.95 18.17 -14.82
CA SER A 5 -42.81 19.41 -14.05
C SER A 5 -41.36 19.57 -13.57
N PRO A 6 -40.67 20.70 -13.84
CA PRO A 6 -39.23 20.86 -13.60
C PRO A 6 -38.86 21.36 -12.19
N GLU A 7 -39.69 21.15 -11.16
CA GLU A 7 -39.57 21.90 -9.89
C GLU A 7 -38.70 21.28 -8.79
N TYR A 8 -37.96 20.19 -9.00
CA TYR A 8 -37.14 19.59 -7.94
C TYR A 8 -35.72 19.21 -8.40
N GLY A 9 -34.94 20.22 -8.80
CA GLY A 9 -33.48 20.11 -8.91
C GLY A 9 -32.80 20.90 -7.79
N PRO A 10 -31.70 20.42 -7.18
CA PRO A 10 -31.01 21.16 -6.12
C PRO A 10 -30.58 22.54 -6.63
N SER A 11 -30.96 23.59 -5.90
CA SER A 11 -30.62 24.98 -6.23
C SER A 11 -29.10 25.15 -6.39
N LYS A 12 -28.67 25.97 -7.35
CA LYS A 12 -27.24 26.20 -7.66
C LYS A 12 -26.43 26.62 -6.43
N SER A 13 -27.04 27.32 -5.48
CA SER A 13 -26.40 27.71 -4.21
C SER A 13 -26.11 26.52 -3.29
N MET A 14 -26.98 25.50 -3.28
CA MET A 14 -26.76 24.26 -2.52
C MET A 14 -25.63 23.41 -3.12
N ILE A 15 -25.54 23.34 -4.45
CA ILE A 15 -24.46 22.58 -5.12
C ILE A 15 -23.09 23.19 -4.82
N VAL A 16 -22.99 24.52 -4.81
CA VAL A 16 -21.73 25.23 -4.48
C VAL A 16 -21.36 25.05 -3.01
N ALA A 17 -22.33 25.09 -2.10
CA ALA A 17 -22.10 24.83 -0.67
C ALA A 17 -21.66 23.38 -0.40
N GLU A 18 -22.27 22.42 -1.09
CA GLU A 18 -21.91 20.99 -1.00
C GLU A 18 -20.50 20.73 -1.57
N GLN A 19 -20.14 21.37 -2.68
CA GLN A 19 -18.79 21.30 -3.25
C GLN A 19 -17.73 21.95 -2.35
N ALA A 20 -18.04 23.08 -1.70
CA ALA A 20 -17.15 23.72 -0.73
C ALA A 20 -16.91 22.83 0.50
N SER A 21 -17.97 22.17 1.02
CA SER A 21 -17.87 21.23 2.14
C SER A 21 -17.04 19.98 1.78
N LYS A 22 -17.26 19.42 0.58
CA LYS A 22 -16.47 18.28 0.06
C LYS A 22 -15.00 18.64 -0.14
N LYS A 23 -14.68 19.86 -0.60
CA LYS A 23 -13.31 20.34 -0.77
C LYS A 23 -12.61 20.60 0.57
N ALA A 24 -13.34 21.11 1.57
CA ALA A 24 -12.83 21.27 2.93
C ALA A 24 -12.51 19.92 3.60
N LEU A 25 -13.37 18.91 3.43
CA LEU A 25 -13.12 17.54 3.90
C LEU A 25 -11.94 16.87 3.17
N ALA A 26 -11.81 17.07 1.86
CA ALA A 26 -10.66 16.57 1.10
C ALA A 26 -9.34 17.23 1.53
N GLN A 27 -9.37 18.54 1.84
CA GLN A 27 -8.22 19.26 2.39
C GLN A 27 -7.86 18.75 3.79
N GLN A 28 -8.85 18.46 4.65
CA GLN A 28 -8.63 17.88 5.98
C GLN A 28 -8.06 16.45 5.94
N LEU A 29 -8.51 15.61 4.99
CA LEU A 29 -7.95 14.27 4.80
C LEU A 29 -6.52 14.30 4.26
N CYS A 30 -6.17 15.32 3.47
CA CYS A 30 -4.81 15.54 2.97
C CYS A 30 -3.83 15.93 4.10
N THR A 31 -4.25 16.69 5.11
CA THR A 31 -3.45 17.03 6.28
C THR A 31 -3.30 15.87 7.27
N ILE A 32 -4.23 14.91 7.29
CA ILE A 32 -4.13 13.67 8.09
C ILE A 32 -3.12 12.67 7.49
N GLY A 33 -2.60 12.95 6.28
CA GLY A 33 -1.52 12.18 5.65
C GLY A 33 -0.14 12.34 6.31
N GLU A 34 -0.01 13.24 7.28
CA GLU A 34 1.22 13.40 8.04
C GLU A 34 1.18 12.57 9.32
N LYS A 35 1.63 11.32 9.17
CA LYS A 35 2.33 10.51 10.18
C LYS A 35 1.71 10.54 11.59
N GLN A 36 0.78 9.62 11.90
CA GLN A 36 0.43 9.35 13.30
C GLN A 36 1.65 8.78 14.05
N PRO A 37 2.32 9.54 14.94
CA PRO A 37 3.38 9.02 15.79
C PRO A 37 2.72 8.57 17.09
N GLY A 38 2.27 7.33 17.16
CA GLY A 38 1.57 6.86 18.37
C GLY A 38 0.97 5.47 18.33
N TYR A 39 0.78 4.88 17.14
CA TYR A 39 0.31 3.50 17.04
C TYR A 39 1.43 2.45 17.14
N GLU A 40 2.70 2.89 17.15
CA GLU A 40 3.87 1.99 17.17
C GLU A 40 4.13 1.35 18.54
N VAL A 41 3.62 1.95 19.63
CA VAL A 41 3.93 1.49 21.00
C VAL A 41 2.86 0.57 21.60
N GLY A 42 1.61 0.57 21.12
CA GLY A 42 0.53 -0.24 21.70
C GLY A 42 0.23 -1.57 20.99
N LEU A 43 0.57 -1.69 19.69
CA LEU A 43 0.36 -2.92 18.91
C LEU A 43 1.57 -3.86 18.94
N ALA A 44 2.77 -3.32 19.23
CA ALA A 44 4.00 -4.10 19.31
C ALA A 44 3.94 -5.12 20.46
N ASP A 45 3.40 -4.71 21.62
CA ASP A 45 3.37 -5.52 22.85
C ASP A 45 2.36 -6.69 22.77
N ALA A 46 1.29 -6.56 21.98
CA ALA A 46 0.31 -7.64 21.78
C ALA A 46 0.73 -8.67 20.70
N TYR A 47 1.76 -8.35 19.91
CA TYR A 47 2.15 -9.12 18.71
C TYR A 47 3.41 -9.98 18.93
N ASP A 48 4.11 -9.83 20.06
CA ASP A 48 5.31 -10.60 20.45
C ASP A 48 5.01 -11.98 21.06
N SER A 49 3.74 -12.33 21.25
CA SER A 49 3.33 -13.53 22.01
C SER A 49 3.08 -14.80 21.18
N GLY A 50 3.37 -14.89 19.87
CA GLY A 50 2.96 -16.09 19.10
C GLY A 50 3.62 -16.33 17.72
N ALA A 51 4.27 -17.49 17.59
CA ALA A 51 5.23 -17.88 16.55
C ALA A 51 4.65 -18.25 15.14
N SER A 52 3.62 -17.56 14.64
CA SER A 52 2.99 -17.94 13.36
C SER A 52 3.78 -17.45 12.13
N ARG A 53 4.01 -18.34 11.15
CA ARG A 53 4.78 -18.09 9.92
C ARG A 53 4.25 -16.89 9.10
N ALA A 54 2.94 -16.69 9.09
CA ALA A 54 2.28 -15.56 8.40
C ALA A 54 2.61 -14.20 9.04
N LEU A 55 2.65 -14.13 10.38
CA LEU A 55 2.93 -12.89 11.10
C LEU A 55 4.38 -12.42 10.93
N LYS A 56 5.31 -13.38 10.88
CA LYS A 56 6.73 -13.13 10.55
C LYS A 56 6.88 -12.57 9.13
N LYS A 57 6.09 -13.07 8.18
CA LYS A 57 6.07 -12.60 6.79
C LYS A 57 5.56 -11.15 6.69
N VAL A 58 4.46 -10.81 7.37
CA VAL A 58 3.92 -9.44 7.40
C VAL A 58 4.95 -8.45 7.96
N ARG A 59 5.58 -8.76 9.10
CA ARG A 59 6.63 -7.93 9.72
C ARG A 59 7.78 -7.65 8.76
N ASN A 60 8.27 -8.68 8.07
CA ASN A 60 9.38 -8.52 7.12
C ASN A 60 8.98 -7.68 5.90
N LEU A 61 7.76 -7.84 5.39
CA LEU A 61 7.27 -7.00 4.29
C LEU A 61 7.13 -5.53 4.70
N MET A 62 6.66 -5.25 5.92
CA MET A 62 6.58 -3.90 6.45
C MET A 62 7.97 -3.27 6.63
N ARG A 63 8.96 -4.03 7.13
CA ARG A 63 10.36 -3.59 7.23
C ARG A 63 10.99 -3.22 5.90
N LEU A 64 10.57 -3.87 4.82
CA LEU A 64 11.03 -3.59 3.44
C LEU A 64 10.28 -2.42 2.77
N GLY A 65 9.37 -1.76 3.49
CA GLY A 65 8.67 -0.57 2.99
C GLY A 65 7.43 -0.86 2.15
N VAL A 66 6.85 -2.07 2.24
CA VAL A 66 5.56 -2.35 1.60
C VAL A 66 4.42 -1.70 2.37
N HIS A 67 3.46 -1.13 1.66
CA HIS A 67 2.25 -0.54 2.25
C HIS A 67 1.53 -1.53 3.18
N VAL A 68 1.06 -1.06 4.34
CA VAL A 68 0.55 -1.92 5.42
C VAL A 68 -0.58 -2.85 4.95
N GLN A 69 -1.54 -2.33 4.18
CA GLN A 69 -2.63 -3.14 3.61
C GLN A 69 -2.12 -4.25 2.67
N ALA A 70 -1.11 -3.94 1.85
CA ALA A 70 -0.52 -4.91 0.93
C ALA A 70 0.27 -5.97 1.71
N ALA A 71 1.03 -5.57 2.73
CA ALA A 71 1.79 -6.49 3.59
C ALA A 71 0.87 -7.48 4.30
N VAL A 72 -0.26 -7.02 4.84
CA VAL A 72 -1.27 -7.90 5.47
C VAL A 72 -1.88 -8.84 4.43
N ALA A 73 -2.36 -8.32 3.29
CA ALA A 73 -3.02 -9.12 2.24
C ALA A 73 -2.12 -10.24 1.69
N TYR A 74 -0.84 -9.96 1.43
CA TYR A 74 0.11 -10.95 0.91
C TYR A 74 0.80 -11.78 2.01
N GLY A 75 0.77 -11.32 3.26
CA GLY A 75 1.37 -11.99 4.40
C GLY A 75 0.52 -13.12 4.98
N ILE A 76 -0.80 -12.95 5.02
CA ILE A 76 -1.76 -13.95 5.53
C ILE A 76 -2.22 -14.97 4.47
N THR A 77 -1.76 -14.81 3.23
CA THR A 77 -2.18 -15.68 2.12
C THR A 77 -1.80 -17.14 2.38
N SER A 78 -2.74 -18.05 2.13
CA SER A 78 -2.52 -19.51 2.15
C SER A 78 -1.80 -20.03 0.89
N LYS A 79 -1.46 -19.14 -0.05
CA LYS A 79 -0.71 -19.50 -1.26
C LYS A 79 0.67 -20.05 -0.90
N GLY A 80 1.04 -21.16 -1.52
CA GLY A 80 2.38 -21.74 -1.39
C GLY A 80 3.49 -20.76 -1.84
N PRO A 81 4.75 -21.01 -1.40
CA PRO A 81 5.86 -20.08 -1.58
C PRO A 81 6.05 -19.65 -3.03
N TRP A 82 6.08 -20.59 -3.98
CA TRP A 82 6.23 -20.29 -5.41
C TRP A 82 5.15 -19.36 -5.97
N ARG A 83 3.88 -19.60 -5.64
CA ARG A 83 2.78 -18.72 -6.07
C ARG A 83 2.83 -17.37 -5.37
N SER A 84 3.30 -17.33 -4.12
CA SER A 84 3.43 -16.10 -3.36
C SER A 84 4.59 -15.23 -3.85
N SER A 85 5.72 -15.80 -4.29
CA SER A 85 6.89 -15.03 -4.75
C SER A 85 6.59 -14.12 -5.93
N LYS A 86 5.56 -14.44 -6.72
CA LYS A 86 5.16 -13.67 -7.91
C LYS A 86 4.12 -12.59 -7.62
N THR A 87 3.66 -12.44 -6.37
CA THR A 87 2.67 -11.40 -6.06
C THR A 87 3.32 -10.02 -6.09
N PRO A 88 2.59 -8.98 -6.54
CA PRO A 88 3.16 -7.65 -6.73
C PRO A 88 3.73 -7.06 -5.44
N GLY A 89 3.09 -7.26 -4.27
CA GLY A 89 3.63 -6.75 -3.01
C GLY A 89 4.90 -7.48 -2.54
N ILE A 90 5.11 -8.74 -2.92
CA ILE A 90 6.38 -9.45 -2.61
C ILE A 90 7.47 -9.00 -3.58
N ASN A 91 7.16 -8.81 -4.86
CA ASN A 91 8.11 -8.26 -5.84
C ASN A 91 8.49 -6.80 -5.55
N GLN A 92 7.59 -6.01 -4.97
CA GLN A 92 7.90 -4.65 -4.53
C GLN A 92 8.89 -4.67 -3.34
N ALA A 93 8.67 -5.57 -2.38
CA ALA A 93 9.57 -5.75 -1.23
C ALA A 93 10.95 -6.25 -1.66
N LEU A 94 10.97 -7.29 -2.51
CA LEU A 94 12.17 -7.94 -3.04
C LEU A 94 12.53 -7.37 -4.41
N SER A 95 12.65 -6.04 -4.48
CA SER A 95 13.03 -5.37 -5.72
C SER A 95 14.48 -5.68 -6.11
N ASN A 96 14.80 -5.55 -7.40
CA ASN A 96 16.18 -5.70 -7.88
C ASN A 96 17.15 -4.73 -7.18
N ALA A 97 16.69 -3.53 -6.84
CA ALA A 97 17.50 -2.56 -6.10
C ALA A 97 17.82 -3.06 -4.68
N TYR A 98 16.83 -3.60 -3.99
CA TYR A 98 17.03 -4.25 -2.69
C TYR A 98 18.02 -5.42 -2.80
N LEU A 99 17.83 -6.32 -3.77
CA LEU A 99 18.71 -7.47 -3.95
C LEU A 99 20.16 -7.07 -4.27
N LYS A 100 20.35 -6.02 -5.08
CA LYS A 100 21.67 -5.42 -5.33
C LYS A 100 22.31 -4.88 -4.05
N SER A 101 21.53 -4.22 -3.19
CA SER A 101 22.02 -3.73 -1.88
C SER A 101 22.43 -4.85 -0.94
N GLN A 102 21.83 -6.04 -1.07
CA GLN A 102 22.21 -7.24 -0.32
C GLN A 102 23.45 -7.95 -0.92
N GLY A 103 24.09 -7.36 -1.94
CA GLY A 103 25.27 -7.92 -2.60
C GLY A 103 24.97 -8.90 -3.74
N LEU A 104 23.70 -9.02 -4.16
CA LEU A 104 23.34 -9.91 -5.26
C LEU A 104 23.70 -9.26 -6.61
N TYR A 105 24.55 -9.94 -7.37
CA TYR A 105 25.01 -9.45 -8.67
C TYR A 105 23.96 -9.70 -9.75
N ALA A 106 23.66 -8.67 -10.55
CA ALA A 106 22.75 -8.81 -11.67
C ALA A 106 23.47 -9.45 -12.87
N LEU A 107 23.03 -10.65 -13.26
CA LEU A 107 23.62 -11.43 -14.36
C LEU A 107 23.71 -10.63 -15.66
N ARG A 108 22.70 -9.82 -15.95
CA ARG A 108 22.65 -8.93 -17.12
C ARG A 108 23.85 -8.00 -17.18
N ASP A 109 24.25 -7.42 -16.05
CA ASP A 109 25.35 -6.45 -15.99
C ASP A 109 26.69 -7.15 -16.30
N GLY A 110 26.85 -8.40 -15.86
CA GLY A 110 28.01 -9.24 -16.20
C GLY A 110 28.04 -9.65 -17.67
N TRP A 111 26.89 -10.02 -18.22
CA TRP A 111 26.80 -10.40 -19.64
C TRP A 111 27.14 -9.24 -20.58
N ILE A 112 26.64 -8.03 -20.28
CA ILE A 112 26.97 -6.82 -21.05
C ILE A 112 28.47 -6.55 -20.99
N LYS A 113 29.08 -6.64 -19.81
CA LYS A 113 30.52 -6.45 -19.62
C LYS A 113 31.36 -7.44 -20.43
N LEU A 114 30.87 -8.66 -20.65
CA LEU A 114 31.58 -9.71 -21.38
C LEU A 114 31.38 -9.65 -22.90
N HIS A 115 30.22 -9.17 -23.37
CA HIS A 115 29.86 -9.19 -24.80
C HIS A 115 30.09 -7.85 -25.52
N HIS A 116 30.19 -6.75 -24.78
CA HIS A 116 30.48 -5.42 -25.33
C HIS A 116 31.88 -4.91 -24.95
N SER A 117 32.78 -5.82 -24.56
CA SER A 117 34.20 -5.57 -24.31
C SER A 117 35.03 -5.74 -25.58
#